data_AF-A0A427UKH4-F1
#
_entry.id   AF-A0A427UKH4-F1
#
_cell.length_a   1.000
_cell.length_b   1.000
_cell.length_c   1.000
_cell.angle_alpha   90.00
_cell.angle_beta   90.00
_cell.angle_gamma   90.00
#
_symmetry.space_group_name_H-M   'P 1'
#
loop_
_entity.id
_entity.type
_entity.pdbx_description
1 polymer ?
#
loop_
_entity_poly.entity_id
_entity_poly.type
_entity_poly.pdbx_seq_one_letter_code
_entity_poly.pdbx_strand_id
1 'polypeptide(L)'
;MFKTENYYHIDYLGEAGITETCLYSLCNLIQTNADLSYALLLTNDQSHGFILKDQSDSYYIIRSGFTSGYPGEGPKGLAKALTILNKHKIETEEVTIPAKLMNKVNNSSLCDNDIDFIFREKVIRPIRLHDYIYPFQNEVASSHLKRYYPLELPYSIIDDRIFDLALLFKQDPDSALSKAYKRLEDIIRLRTSLNEHSTKLFAQVFQGDNALLTWDVPDSAEIKGRVNLFTGTYMAFRNARAHREKDENLLHQYREFLLINELYLLEAEAIDAH
;
A
#
# COMPACT_ATOMS: atom_id res chain seq x y z
N MET A 1 9.83 41.37 13.16
CA MET A 1 9.77 40.53 11.95
C MET A 1 8.68 39.49 12.22
N PHE A 2 7.46 39.74 11.75
CA PHE A 2 6.37 38.78 11.93
C PHE A 2 6.65 37.58 11.01
N LYS A 3 6.85 36.40 11.59
CA LYS A 3 6.77 35.16 10.83
C LYS A 3 5.31 35.05 10.39
N THR A 4 5.04 35.13 9.10
CA THR A 4 3.80 34.61 8.53
C THR A 4 3.81 33.11 8.81
N GLU A 5 3.03 32.68 9.79
CA GLU A 5 2.72 31.27 9.95
C GLU A 5 1.84 30.86 8.76
N ASN A 6 2.25 29.82 8.04
CA ASN A 6 1.37 29.17 7.09
C ASN A 6 0.35 28.36 7.90
N TYR A 7 -0.93 28.55 7.63
CA TYR A 7 -2.04 27.80 8.21
C TYR A 7 -2.25 26.47 7.51
N TYR A 8 -1.90 26.38 6.22
CA TYR A 8 -2.02 25.14 5.47
C TYR A 8 -0.83 24.21 5.74
N HIS A 9 -1.15 22.94 5.97
CA HIS A 9 -0.17 21.87 5.95
C HIS A 9 0.13 21.49 4.49
N ILE A 10 1.38 21.63 4.05
CA ILE A 10 1.79 21.39 2.66
C ILE A 10 2.96 20.40 2.64
N ASP A 11 2.74 19.23 2.04
CA ASP A 11 3.77 18.22 1.83
C ASP A 11 4.19 18.16 0.36
N TYR A 12 5.51 18.13 0.11
CA TYR A 12 6.07 18.10 -1.24
C TYR A 12 6.73 16.76 -1.55
N LEU A 13 6.19 16.07 -2.54
CA LEU A 13 6.54 14.71 -2.91
C LEU A 13 7.05 14.65 -4.36
N GLY A 14 7.81 13.59 -4.68
CA GLY A 14 8.44 13.39 -5.98
C GLY A 14 9.59 14.36 -6.26
N GLU A 15 10.43 14.08 -7.25
CA GLU A 15 11.52 14.97 -7.64
C GLU A 15 11.18 15.69 -8.95
N ALA A 16 11.41 17.00 -8.98
CA ALA A 16 11.14 17.80 -10.18
C ALA A 16 11.99 17.30 -11.36
N GLY A 17 11.38 17.16 -12.53
CA GLY A 17 12.03 16.60 -13.71
C GLY A 17 12.21 15.08 -13.72
N ILE A 18 11.87 14.36 -12.64
CA ILE A 18 11.97 12.89 -12.57
C ILE A 18 10.57 12.27 -12.49
N THR A 19 10.11 11.76 -13.64
CA THR A 19 8.78 11.17 -13.79
C THR A 19 8.54 9.96 -12.87
N GLU A 20 9.54 9.10 -12.72
CA GLU A 20 9.39 7.85 -11.97
C GLU A 20 9.17 8.09 -10.47
N THR A 21 9.95 9.00 -9.86
CA THR A 21 9.79 9.35 -8.43
C THR A 21 8.45 10.01 -8.16
N CYS A 22 7.94 10.81 -9.10
CA CYS A 22 6.61 11.40 -9.03
C CYS A 22 5.49 10.35 -9.10
N LEU A 23 5.63 9.31 -9.94
CA LEU A 23 4.66 8.20 -9.99
C LEU A 23 4.65 7.36 -8.71
N TYR A 24 5.83 7.02 -8.17
CA TYR A 24 5.92 6.32 -6.87
C TYR A 24 5.30 7.17 -5.75
N SER A 25 5.61 8.47 -5.73
CA SER A 25 5.07 9.38 -4.72
C SER A 25 3.55 9.49 -4.80
N LEU A 26 2.99 9.60 -5.99
CA LEU A 26 1.55 9.63 -6.21
C LEU A 26 0.88 8.34 -5.73
N CYS A 27 1.43 7.18 -6.07
CA CYS A 27 0.85 5.90 -5.66
C CYS A 27 1.00 5.63 -4.17
N ASN A 28 2.12 6.02 -3.56
CA ASN A 28 2.32 5.96 -2.11
C ASN A 28 1.28 6.83 -1.39
N LEU A 29 1.13 8.09 -1.83
CA LEU A 29 0.15 9.03 -1.28
C LEU A 29 -1.27 8.46 -1.36
N ILE A 30 -1.68 7.93 -2.51
CA ILE A 30 -3.02 7.33 -2.67
C ILE A 30 -3.21 6.08 -1.81
N GLN A 31 -2.17 5.27 -1.62
CA GLN A 31 -2.26 4.06 -0.82
C GLN A 31 -2.37 4.35 0.68
N THR A 32 -1.74 5.42 1.17
CA THR A 32 -1.69 5.74 2.60
C THR A 32 -2.78 6.70 3.05
N ASN A 33 -3.43 7.42 2.14
CA ASN A 33 -4.42 8.45 2.48
C ASN A 33 -5.80 8.08 1.93
N ALA A 34 -6.76 7.84 2.82
CA ALA A 34 -8.09 7.35 2.46
C ALA A 34 -9.00 8.41 1.80
N ASP A 35 -8.76 9.70 2.06
CA ASP A 35 -9.73 10.77 1.79
C ASP A 35 -9.35 11.71 0.63
N LEU A 36 -8.49 11.26 -0.27
CA LEU A 36 -8.14 12.02 -1.48
C LEU A 36 -9.30 11.94 -2.48
N SER A 37 -9.98 13.06 -2.71
CA SER A 37 -11.14 13.13 -3.60
C SER A 37 -10.93 14.05 -4.80
N TYR A 38 -9.97 14.98 -4.73
CA TYR A 38 -9.75 16.00 -5.73
C TYR A 38 -8.26 16.25 -5.99
N ALA A 39 -7.91 16.40 -7.26
CA ALA A 39 -6.57 16.73 -7.74
C ALA A 39 -6.61 17.86 -8.77
N LEU A 40 -5.67 18.79 -8.68
CA LEU A 40 -5.40 19.80 -9.70
C LEU A 40 -4.10 19.47 -10.42
N LEU A 41 -4.19 19.25 -11.72
CA LEU A 41 -3.06 19.28 -12.64
C LEU A 41 -2.60 20.74 -12.80
N LEU A 42 -1.38 21.02 -12.34
CA LEU A 42 -0.73 22.31 -12.50
C LEU A 42 0.05 22.33 -13.80
N THR A 43 -0.32 23.20 -14.74
CA THR A 43 0.35 23.29 -16.05
C THR A 43 1.09 24.61 -16.19
N ASN A 44 2.37 24.55 -16.53
CA ASN A 44 3.14 25.69 -17.04
C ASN A 44 3.83 25.27 -18.35
N ASP A 45 3.33 25.79 -19.46
CA ASP A 45 3.71 25.36 -20.81
C ASP A 45 3.59 23.82 -20.97
N GLN A 46 4.71 23.13 -21.14
CA GLN A 46 4.78 21.66 -21.28
C GLN A 46 5.20 20.96 -19.98
N SER A 47 5.27 21.67 -18.85
CA SER A 47 5.64 21.11 -17.54
C SER A 47 4.41 20.96 -16.65
N HIS A 48 4.32 19.81 -15.99
CA HIS A 48 3.14 19.47 -15.19
C HIS A 48 3.49 18.89 -13.82
N GLY A 49 2.76 19.33 -12.80
CA GLY A 49 2.75 18.77 -11.44
C GLY A 49 1.31 18.60 -10.94
N PHE A 50 1.12 18.13 -9.71
CA PHE A 50 -0.21 17.98 -9.12
C PHE A 50 -0.30 18.60 -7.74
N ILE A 51 -1.48 19.13 -7.39
CA ILE A 51 -1.90 19.35 -6.01
C ILE A 51 -3.06 18.42 -5.73
N LEU A 52 -2.94 17.58 -4.71
CA LEU A 52 -4.04 16.81 -4.14
C LEU A 52 -4.40 17.42 -2.80
N LYS A 53 -5.67 17.35 -2.43
CA LYS A 53 -6.11 17.72 -1.08
C LYS A 53 -6.93 16.62 -0.46
N ASP A 54 -6.84 16.49 0.85
CA ASP A 54 -7.74 15.65 1.64
C ASP A 54 -8.90 16.48 2.23
N GLN A 55 -9.72 15.86 3.08
CA GLN A 55 -10.84 16.51 3.75
C GLN A 55 -10.42 17.41 4.94
N SER A 56 -9.15 17.35 5.34
CA SER A 56 -8.60 18.09 6.48
C SER A 56 -7.89 19.39 6.09
N ASP A 57 -8.08 19.83 4.83
CA ASP A 57 -7.37 20.96 4.23
C ASP A 57 -5.83 20.81 4.24
N SER A 58 -5.35 19.56 4.21
CA SER A 58 -3.93 19.26 3.93
C SER A 58 -3.71 19.18 2.42
N TYR A 59 -2.61 19.77 1.95
CA TYR A 59 -2.25 19.81 0.53
C TYR A 59 -1.00 18.99 0.25
N TYR A 60 -1.10 18.09 -0.73
CA TYR A 60 -0.02 17.23 -1.17
C TYR A 60 0.39 17.60 -2.57
N ILE A 61 1.63 18.05 -2.72
CA ILE A 61 2.19 18.52 -3.98
C ILE A 61 3.02 17.40 -4.59
N ILE A 62 2.64 16.90 -5.77
CA ILE A 62 3.55 16.14 -6.62
C ILE A 62 4.28 17.15 -7.50
N ARG A 63 5.60 17.27 -7.33
CA ARG A 63 6.44 18.24 -8.07
C ARG A 63 6.36 18.02 -9.59
N SER A 64 6.90 18.96 -10.38
CA SER A 64 6.77 18.92 -11.84
C SER A 64 7.69 17.88 -12.49
N GLY A 65 7.38 16.60 -12.33
CA GLY A 65 8.09 15.48 -12.97
C GLY A 65 7.47 15.01 -14.27
N PHE A 66 6.37 15.62 -14.71
CA PHE A 66 5.61 15.24 -15.89
C PHE A 66 5.73 16.31 -16.98
N THR A 67 5.65 15.90 -18.24
CA THR A 67 5.69 16.82 -19.38
C THR A 67 4.62 16.50 -20.43
N SER A 68 4.45 17.34 -21.45
CA SER A 68 3.59 17.07 -22.61
C SER A 68 4.23 17.57 -23.92
N GLY A 69 3.62 17.27 -25.07
CA GLY A 69 4.04 17.81 -26.38
C GLY A 69 5.04 16.97 -27.19
N TYR A 70 5.46 15.79 -26.70
CA TYR A 70 6.36 14.87 -27.42
C TYR A 70 6.13 13.41 -26.96
N PRO A 71 6.62 12.38 -27.68
CA PRO A 71 6.34 10.97 -27.34
C PRO A 71 7.31 10.36 -26.30
N GLY A 72 7.76 11.12 -25.31
CA GLY A 72 8.77 10.69 -24.33
C GLY A 72 8.23 10.09 -23.03
N GLU A 73 9.13 9.89 -22.05
CA GLU A 73 8.76 9.32 -20.73
C GLU A 73 7.91 10.27 -19.87
N GLY A 74 8.16 11.58 -19.92
CA GLY A 74 7.36 12.56 -19.18
C GLY A 74 5.87 12.56 -19.58
N PRO A 75 5.52 12.59 -20.88
CA PRO A 75 4.13 12.53 -21.34
C PRO A 75 3.47 11.17 -21.11
N LYS A 76 4.21 10.06 -21.28
CA LYS A 76 3.73 8.72 -20.86
C LYS A 76 3.47 8.67 -19.35
N GLY A 77 4.33 9.30 -18.55
CA GLY A 77 4.18 9.41 -17.11
C GLY A 77 2.95 10.19 -16.72
N LEU A 78 2.68 11.32 -17.38
CA LEU A 78 1.46 12.10 -17.19
C LEU A 78 0.22 11.26 -17.48
N ALA A 79 0.21 10.53 -18.60
CA ALA A 79 -0.89 9.64 -18.97
C ALA A 79 -1.13 8.54 -17.92
N LYS A 80 -0.06 7.94 -17.37
CA LYS A 80 -0.13 6.97 -16.27
C LYS A 80 -0.69 7.61 -15.00
N ALA A 81 -0.21 8.79 -14.60
CA ALA A 81 -0.66 9.50 -13.41
C ALA A 81 -2.16 9.83 -13.49
N LEU A 82 -2.63 10.39 -14.60
CA LEU A 82 -4.04 10.68 -14.83
C LEU A 82 -4.90 9.41 -14.83
N THR A 83 -4.39 8.30 -15.39
CA THR A 83 -5.09 7.02 -15.37
C THR A 83 -5.18 6.44 -13.95
N ILE A 84 -4.13 6.59 -13.14
CA ILE A 84 -4.12 6.18 -11.73
C ILE A 84 -5.17 6.99 -10.95
N LEU A 85 -5.18 8.32 -11.09
CA LEU A 85 -6.17 9.19 -10.44
C LEU A 85 -7.60 8.80 -10.82
N ASN A 86 -7.87 8.60 -12.11
CA ASN A 86 -9.18 8.17 -12.61
C ASN A 86 -9.60 6.80 -12.05
N LYS A 87 -8.67 5.84 -11.97
CA LYS A 87 -8.94 4.51 -11.41
C LYS A 87 -9.36 4.57 -9.94
N HIS A 88 -8.80 5.51 -9.18
CA HIS A 88 -9.15 5.77 -7.79
C HIS A 88 -10.34 6.73 -7.63
N LYS A 89 -11.00 7.10 -8.72
CA LYS A 89 -12.14 8.04 -8.73
C LYS A 89 -11.81 9.40 -8.11
N ILE A 90 -10.55 9.83 -8.23
CA ILE A 90 -10.11 11.16 -7.81
C ILE A 90 -10.48 12.13 -8.94
N GLU A 91 -11.37 13.08 -8.65
CA GLU A 91 -11.74 14.11 -9.60
C GLU A 91 -10.50 14.94 -9.94
N THR A 92 -10.21 15.06 -11.23
CA THR A 92 -9.02 15.77 -11.69
C THR A 92 -9.41 16.90 -12.62
N GLU A 93 -8.91 18.09 -12.32
CA GLU A 93 -9.06 19.29 -13.16
C GLU A 93 -7.69 19.87 -13.49
N GLU A 94 -7.61 20.78 -14.46
CA GLU A 94 -6.36 21.40 -14.90
C GLU A 94 -6.44 22.91 -14.80
N VAL A 95 -5.37 23.53 -14.30
CA VAL A 95 -5.17 24.97 -14.26
C VAL A 95 -3.82 25.35 -14.85
N THR A 96 -3.76 26.49 -15.54
CA THR A 96 -2.48 27.07 -15.97
C THR A 96 -1.93 27.94 -14.85
N ILE A 97 -0.68 27.72 -14.46
CA ILE A 97 0.01 28.54 -13.46
C ILE A 97 1.21 29.29 -14.07
N PRO A 98 1.54 30.49 -13.57
CA PRO A 98 2.75 31.20 -13.97
C PRO A 98 4.03 30.43 -13.62
N ALA A 99 5.09 30.62 -14.41
CA ALA A 99 6.41 30.01 -14.18
C ALA A 99 6.96 30.27 -12.77
N LYS A 100 6.67 31.44 -12.19
CA LYS A 100 7.04 31.77 -10.81
C LYS A 100 6.42 30.81 -9.79
N LEU A 101 5.15 30.44 -9.96
CA LEU A 101 4.48 29.46 -9.10
C LEU A 101 5.01 28.05 -9.34
N MET A 102 5.25 27.67 -10.60
CA MET A 102 5.87 26.38 -10.91
C MET A 102 7.26 26.24 -10.26
N ASN A 103 8.07 27.30 -10.27
CA ASN A 103 9.35 27.33 -9.56
C ASN A 103 9.17 27.16 -8.05
N LYS A 104 8.13 27.73 -7.44
CA LYS A 104 7.85 27.54 -6.02
C LYS A 104 7.42 26.11 -5.70
N VAL A 105 6.59 25.50 -6.55
CA VAL A 105 6.20 24.08 -6.47
C VAL A 105 7.45 23.20 -6.41
N ASN A 106 8.38 23.41 -7.33
CA ASN A 106 9.59 22.60 -7.42
C ASN A 106 10.58 22.84 -6.27
N ASN A 107 10.63 24.07 -5.76
CA ASN A 107 11.50 24.45 -4.64
C ASN A 107 10.83 24.34 -3.26
N SER A 108 9.65 23.72 -3.17
CA SER A 108 8.95 23.48 -1.89
C SER A 108 8.65 24.74 -1.08
N SER A 109 8.17 25.79 -1.75
CA SER A 109 8.12 27.16 -1.21
C SER A 109 6.81 27.92 -1.48
N LEU A 110 5.71 27.21 -1.75
CA LEU A 110 4.37 27.81 -1.76
C LEU A 110 4.00 28.29 -0.35
N CYS A 111 3.35 29.44 -0.27
CA CYS A 111 2.65 29.91 0.93
C CYS A 111 1.13 29.79 0.76
N ASP A 112 0.37 30.05 1.82
CA ASP A 112 -1.09 29.97 1.81
C ASP A 112 -1.72 30.81 0.69
N ASN A 113 -1.19 32.02 0.46
CA ASN A 113 -1.66 32.89 -0.62
C ASN A 113 -1.42 32.27 -2.01
N ASP A 114 -0.35 31.50 -2.19
CA ASP A 114 -0.10 30.81 -3.45
C ASP A 114 -1.10 29.66 -3.65
N ILE A 115 -1.43 28.92 -2.59
CA ILE A 115 -2.45 27.86 -2.62
C ILE A 115 -3.83 28.45 -2.94
N ASP A 116 -4.25 29.46 -2.19
CA ASP A 116 -5.50 30.18 -2.42
C ASP A 116 -5.59 30.71 -3.85
N PHE A 117 -4.49 31.24 -4.38
CA PHE A 117 -4.41 31.71 -5.76
C PHE A 117 -4.64 30.56 -6.75
N ILE A 118 -3.94 29.43 -6.59
CA ILE A 118 -4.06 28.27 -7.48
C ILE A 118 -5.50 27.74 -7.53
N PHE A 119 -6.19 27.65 -6.38
CA PHE A 119 -7.58 27.15 -6.33
C PHE A 119 -8.61 28.19 -6.82
N ARG A 120 -8.25 29.46 -6.97
CA ARG A 120 -9.08 30.50 -7.58
C ARG A 120 -8.88 30.62 -9.10
N GLU A 121 -7.82 30.02 -9.63
CA GLU A 121 -7.56 30.03 -11.07
C GLU A 121 -8.68 29.34 -11.85
N LYS A 122 -8.90 29.81 -13.08
CA LYS A 122 -9.93 29.25 -13.94
C LYS A 122 -9.48 27.90 -14.46
N VAL A 123 -10.27 26.87 -14.16
CA VAL A 123 -10.12 25.53 -14.74
C VAL A 123 -10.17 25.61 -16.26
N ILE A 124 -9.25 24.90 -16.92
CA ILE A 124 -9.20 24.80 -18.37
C ILE A 124 -10.42 24.02 -18.88
N ARG A 125 -11.17 24.65 -19.80
CA ARG A 125 -12.35 24.07 -20.45
C ARG A 125 -12.24 24.20 -21.99
N PRO A 126 -12.69 23.22 -22.79
CA PRO A 126 -13.12 21.88 -22.35
C PRO A 126 -11.97 21.12 -21.68
N ILE A 127 -12.28 20.15 -20.83
CA ILE A 127 -11.28 19.35 -20.11
C ILE A 127 -10.44 18.59 -21.14
N ARG A 128 -9.12 18.79 -21.12
CA ARG A 128 -8.18 18.17 -22.09
C ARG A 128 -7.44 16.96 -21.53
N LEU A 129 -7.79 16.49 -20.33
CA LEU A 129 -7.10 15.36 -19.68
C LEU A 129 -7.09 14.10 -20.55
N HIS A 130 -8.16 13.87 -21.32
CA HIS A 130 -8.22 12.77 -22.27
C HIS A 130 -7.21 12.89 -23.41
N ASP A 131 -6.83 14.11 -23.82
CA ASP A 131 -5.85 14.35 -24.88
C ASP A 131 -4.44 13.96 -24.42
N TYR A 132 -4.16 14.01 -23.12
CA TYR A 132 -2.89 13.51 -22.55
C TYR A 132 -2.84 11.98 -22.48
N ILE A 133 -4.00 11.32 -22.32
CA ILE A 133 -4.07 9.85 -22.18
C ILE A 133 -4.13 9.18 -23.55
N TYR A 134 -4.92 9.72 -24.48
CA TYR A 134 -5.25 9.10 -25.77
C TYR A 134 -4.02 8.62 -26.57
N PRO A 135 -2.94 9.41 -26.71
CA PRO A 135 -1.76 8.99 -27.46
C PRO A 135 -1.02 7.79 -26.87
N PHE A 136 -1.25 7.49 -25.59
CA PHE A 136 -0.55 6.46 -24.82
C PHE A 136 -1.49 5.38 -24.27
N GLN A 137 -2.71 5.25 -24.81
CA GLN A 137 -3.71 4.33 -24.28
C GLN A 137 -3.22 2.87 -24.25
N ASN A 138 -2.51 2.43 -25.29
CA ASN A 138 -2.00 1.07 -25.37
C ASN A 138 -0.88 0.83 -24.34
N GLU A 139 0.02 1.79 -24.19
CA GLU A 139 1.11 1.75 -23.21
C GLU A 139 0.58 1.76 -21.78
N VAL A 140 -0.42 2.60 -21.50
CA VAL A 140 -1.07 2.66 -20.20
C VAL A 140 -1.82 1.36 -19.91
N ALA A 141 -2.60 0.84 -20.87
CA ALA A 141 -3.36 -0.40 -20.71
C ALA A 141 -2.46 -1.63 -20.50
N SER A 142 -1.31 -1.68 -21.19
CA SER A 142 -0.31 -2.74 -21.03
C SER A 142 0.64 -2.50 -19.84
N SER A 143 0.65 -1.29 -19.25
CA SER A 143 1.57 -0.98 -18.15
C SER A 143 1.19 -1.70 -16.86
N HIS A 144 2.20 -2.21 -16.17
CA HIS A 144 2.07 -2.73 -14.82
C HIS A 144 1.97 -1.58 -13.80
N LEU A 145 0.89 -0.79 -13.83
CA LEU A 145 0.68 0.34 -12.89
C LEU A 145 0.84 -0.06 -11.42
N LYS A 146 0.56 -1.34 -11.09
CA LYS A 146 0.77 -1.92 -9.76
C LYS A 146 2.21 -1.78 -9.24
N ARG A 147 3.22 -1.69 -10.12
CA ARG A 147 4.62 -1.56 -9.72
C ARG A 147 4.91 -0.28 -8.92
N TYR A 148 4.10 0.76 -9.10
CA TYR A 148 4.30 2.05 -8.45
C TYR A 148 3.75 2.10 -7.03
N TYR A 149 2.93 1.13 -6.64
CA TYR A 149 2.42 1.03 -5.28
C TYR A 149 3.49 0.45 -4.35
N PRO A 150 3.68 1.03 -3.15
CA PRO A 150 4.63 0.50 -2.19
C PRO A 150 4.24 -0.92 -1.77
N LEU A 151 5.23 -1.82 -1.81
CA LEU A 151 5.13 -3.17 -1.27
C LEU A 151 5.57 -3.13 0.19
N GLU A 152 4.61 -2.90 1.08
CA GLU A 152 4.84 -2.68 2.51
C GLU A 152 3.87 -3.52 3.34
N LEU A 153 4.31 -3.95 4.53
CA LEU A 153 3.46 -4.69 5.46
C LEU A 153 2.55 -3.71 6.23
N PRO A 154 1.23 -3.99 6.35
CA PRO A 154 0.32 -3.17 7.13
C PRO A 154 0.50 -3.44 8.63
N TYR A 155 1.44 -2.72 9.25
CA TYR A 155 1.82 -2.92 10.65
C TYR A 155 0.67 -2.83 11.66
N SER A 156 -0.39 -2.08 11.36
CA SER A 156 -1.55 -1.92 12.25
C SER A 156 -2.41 -3.18 12.41
N ILE A 157 -2.24 -4.20 11.56
CA ILE A 157 -3.02 -5.45 11.62
C ILE A 157 -2.16 -6.68 11.96
N ILE A 158 -0.90 -6.46 12.33
CA ILE A 158 0.03 -7.54 12.66
C ILE A 158 -0.09 -7.87 14.15
N ASP A 159 -0.15 -9.16 14.48
CA ASP A 159 -0.14 -9.66 15.86
C ASP A 159 1.18 -9.28 16.56
N ASP A 160 1.06 -8.70 17.77
CA ASP A 160 2.19 -8.19 18.55
C ASP A 160 3.28 -9.26 18.79
N ARG A 161 2.90 -10.54 18.87
CA ARG A 161 3.82 -11.67 19.12
C ARG A 161 4.75 -11.96 17.94
N ILE A 162 4.50 -11.37 16.77
CA ILE A 162 5.38 -11.45 15.58
C ILE A 162 5.77 -10.09 15.03
N PHE A 163 5.48 -9.00 15.75
CA PHE A 163 5.80 -7.66 15.27
C PHE A 163 7.32 -7.47 15.07
N ASP A 164 8.16 -8.04 15.95
CA ASP A 164 9.62 -8.08 15.77
C ASP A 164 10.03 -8.75 14.46
N LEU A 165 9.31 -9.81 14.06
CA LEU A 165 9.55 -10.51 12.81
C LEU A 165 9.08 -9.69 11.60
N ALA A 166 8.01 -8.90 11.73
CA ALA A 166 7.56 -7.98 10.69
C ALA A 166 8.59 -6.87 10.41
N LEU A 167 9.30 -6.40 11.44
CA LEU A 167 10.41 -5.45 11.29
C LEU A 167 11.63 -6.10 10.62
N LEU A 168 11.97 -7.33 11.01
CA LEU A 168 13.06 -8.12 10.40
C LEU A 168 12.76 -8.44 8.92
N PHE A 169 11.50 -8.66 8.58
CA PHE A 169 11.06 -9.14 7.27
C PHE A 169 11.58 -8.29 6.11
N LYS A 170 11.72 -6.97 6.27
CA LYS A 170 12.27 -6.09 5.22
C LYS A 170 13.71 -6.43 4.82
N GLN A 171 14.49 -6.98 5.75
CA GLN A 171 15.91 -7.27 5.57
C GLN A 171 16.12 -8.76 5.26
N ASP A 172 15.38 -9.63 5.95
CA ASP A 172 15.50 -11.08 5.84
C ASP A 172 14.12 -11.75 5.93
N PRO A 173 13.35 -11.76 4.81
CA PRO A 173 12.02 -12.36 4.76
C PRO A 173 12.00 -13.83 5.14
N ASP A 174 12.99 -14.60 4.69
CA ASP A 174 13.02 -16.06 4.89
C ASP A 174 13.22 -16.42 6.36
N SER A 175 14.15 -15.74 7.04
CA SER A 175 14.39 -15.90 8.47
C SER A 175 13.17 -15.47 9.29
N ALA A 176 12.56 -14.33 8.94
CA ALA A 176 11.35 -13.85 9.61
C ALA A 176 10.20 -14.87 9.51
N LEU A 177 9.90 -15.38 8.31
CA LEU A 177 8.84 -16.37 8.09
C LEU A 177 9.14 -17.70 8.80
N SER A 178 10.36 -18.22 8.65
CA SER A 178 10.78 -19.47 9.30
C SER A 178 10.68 -19.39 10.83
N LYS A 179 11.02 -18.24 11.43
CA LYS A 179 10.85 -17.99 12.86
C LYS A 179 9.37 -17.88 13.24
N ALA A 180 8.54 -17.25 12.42
CA ALA A 180 7.11 -17.09 12.69
C ALA A 180 6.40 -18.45 12.79
N TYR A 181 6.67 -19.39 11.88
CA TYR A 181 6.09 -20.75 11.97
C TYR A 181 6.55 -21.53 13.19
N LYS A 182 7.85 -21.48 13.51
CA LYS A 182 8.40 -22.17 14.70
C LYS A 182 7.79 -21.62 15.97
N ARG A 183 7.72 -20.29 16.10
CA ARG A 183 7.16 -19.61 17.25
C ARG A 183 5.66 -19.91 17.42
N LEU A 184 4.89 -20.01 16.35
CA LEU A 184 3.48 -20.40 16.43
C LEU A 184 3.32 -21.84 16.93
N GLU A 185 4.12 -22.76 16.42
CA GLU A 185 4.14 -24.16 16.87
C GLU A 185 4.52 -24.25 18.36
N ASP A 186 5.50 -23.47 18.81
CA ASP A 186 5.91 -23.40 20.22
C ASP A 186 4.79 -22.86 21.12
N ILE A 187 4.11 -21.79 20.71
CA ILE A 187 2.98 -21.21 21.45
C ILE A 187 1.88 -22.25 21.64
N ILE A 188 1.50 -22.96 20.58
CA ILE A 188 0.45 -23.97 20.65
C ILE A 188 0.86 -25.13 21.56
N ARG A 189 2.12 -25.59 21.49
CA ARG A 189 2.62 -26.63 22.39
C ARG A 189 2.58 -26.20 23.85
N LEU A 190 3.02 -24.99 24.15
CA LEU A 190 2.99 -24.45 25.51
C LEU A 190 1.56 -24.33 26.02
N ARG A 191 0.64 -23.83 25.19
CA ARG A 191 -0.77 -23.66 25.54
C ARG A 191 -1.48 -24.98 25.81
N THR A 192 -1.16 -26.03 25.06
CA THR A 192 -1.85 -27.33 25.10
C THR A 192 -1.10 -28.43 25.85
N SER A 193 0.12 -28.14 26.34
CA SER A 193 1.02 -29.10 26.97
C SER A 193 1.33 -30.34 26.10
N LEU A 194 1.24 -30.20 24.79
CA LEU A 194 1.56 -31.26 23.83
C LEU A 194 3.03 -31.19 23.39
N ASN A 195 3.63 -32.36 23.13
CA ASN A 195 5.00 -32.48 22.63
C ASN A 195 5.07 -32.85 21.14
N GLU A 196 3.92 -32.97 20.48
CA GLU A 196 3.84 -33.31 19.06
C GLU A 196 4.25 -32.14 18.18
N HIS A 197 4.48 -32.42 16.89
CA HIS A 197 4.95 -31.45 15.92
C HIS A 197 4.04 -31.32 14.71
N SER A 198 4.03 -30.12 14.12
CA SER A 198 3.41 -29.84 12.82
C SER A 198 1.96 -30.37 12.72
N THR A 199 1.63 -31.13 11.66
CA THR A 199 0.28 -31.62 11.39
C THR A 199 -0.30 -32.48 12.50
N LYS A 200 0.54 -33.28 13.17
CA LYS A 200 0.10 -34.15 14.27
C LYS A 200 -0.29 -33.33 15.50
N LEU A 201 0.45 -32.26 15.78
CA LEU A 201 0.09 -31.30 16.81
C LEU A 201 -1.28 -30.69 16.49
N PHE A 202 -1.45 -30.09 15.32
CA PHE A 202 -2.69 -29.37 14.99
C PHE A 202 -3.93 -30.28 14.88
N ALA A 203 -3.74 -31.54 14.47
CA ALA A 203 -4.82 -32.52 14.50
C ALA A 203 -5.31 -32.78 15.94
N GLN A 204 -4.40 -32.93 16.91
CA GLN A 204 -4.81 -33.11 18.32
C GLN A 204 -5.40 -31.83 18.92
N VAL A 205 -4.90 -30.67 18.51
CA VAL A 205 -5.34 -29.39 19.08
C VAL A 205 -6.73 -29.01 18.58
N PHE A 206 -7.01 -29.15 17.28
CA PHE A 206 -8.22 -28.60 16.68
C PHE A 206 -9.15 -29.63 16.01
N GLN A 207 -8.78 -30.92 15.93
CA GLN A 207 -9.58 -31.93 15.23
C GLN A 207 -10.02 -33.08 16.13
N GLY A 208 -11.25 -33.56 15.88
CA GLY A 208 -11.82 -34.73 16.53
C GLY A 208 -12.57 -34.39 17.83
N ASP A 209 -13.18 -35.41 18.42
CA ASP A 209 -14.06 -35.27 19.59
C ASP A 209 -13.31 -34.85 20.87
N ASN A 210 -11.98 -35.01 20.87
CA ASN A 210 -11.08 -34.63 21.98
C ASN A 210 -10.17 -33.44 21.59
N ALA A 211 -10.61 -32.58 20.67
CA ALA A 211 -9.88 -31.35 20.35
C ALA A 211 -9.70 -30.52 21.62
N LEU A 212 -8.50 -29.99 21.83
CA LEU A 212 -8.19 -29.20 23.02
C LEU A 212 -8.68 -27.75 22.88
N LEU A 213 -8.64 -27.22 21.66
CA LEU A 213 -9.01 -25.85 21.33
C LEU A 213 -10.08 -25.82 20.24
N THR A 214 -10.97 -24.84 20.32
CA THR A 214 -12.01 -24.54 19.34
C THR A 214 -12.21 -23.03 19.22
N TRP A 215 -13.18 -22.57 18.44
CA TRP A 215 -13.59 -21.16 18.36
C TRP A 215 -15.04 -21.01 18.80
N ASP A 216 -15.35 -19.89 19.46
CA ASP A 216 -16.71 -19.52 19.82
C ASP A 216 -17.46 -18.97 18.59
N VAL A 217 -17.95 -19.88 17.76
CA VAL A 217 -18.68 -19.57 16.53
C VAL A 217 -19.96 -20.41 16.45
N PRO A 218 -21.04 -19.87 15.84
CA PRO A 218 -22.35 -20.49 15.90
C PRO A 218 -22.49 -21.77 15.07
N ASP A 219 -21.61 -21.99 14.08
CA ASP A 219 -21.71 -23.12 13.15
C ASP A 219 -20.47 -24.02 13.20
N SER A 220 -20.70 -25.32 13.38
CA SER A 220 -19.68 -26.36 13.29
C SER A 220 -18.97 -26.42 11.93
N ALA A 221 -19.66 -26.01 10.85
CA ALA A 221 -19.02 -25.89 9.54
C ALA A 221 -17.98 -24.76 9.50
N GLU A 222 -18.18 -23.68 10.24
CA GLU A 222 -17.21 -22.59 10.38
C GLU A 222 -15.97 -23.05 11.15
N ILE A 223 -16.16 -23.78 12.25
CA ILE A 223 -15.06 -24.42 13.00
C ILE A 223 -14.22 -25.28 12.05
N LYS A 224 -14.86 -26.17 11.28
CA LYS A 224 -14.17 -27.01 10.29
C LYS A 224 -13.43 -26.18 9.24
N GLY A 225 -14.01 -25.07 8.81
CA GLY A 225 -13.36 -24.10 7.91
C GLY A 225 -12.09 -23.51 8.49
N ARG A 226 -12.15 -23.00 9.73
CA ARG A 226 -11.00 -22.43 10.46
C ARG A 226 -9.88 -23.45 10.63
N VAL A 227 -10.23 -24.69 11.02
CA VAL A 227 -9.28 -25.80 11.10
C VAL A 227 -8.56 -26.06 9.77
N ASN A 228 -9.31 -26.12 8.67
CA ASN A 228 -8.75 -26.37 7.34
C ASN A 228 -7.86 -25.22 6.88
N LEU A 229 -8.26 -23.97 7.14
CA LEU A 229 -7.46 -22.78 6.85
C LEU A 229 -6.15 -22.81 7.65
N PHE A 230 -6.22 -23.11 8.94
CA PHE A 230 -5.07 -23.14 9.84
C PHE A 230 -4.05 -24.20 9.41
N THR A 231 -4.50 -25.45 9.34
CA THR A 231 -3.65 -26.60 9.00
C THR A 231 -3.16 -26.54 7.55
N GLY A 232 -4.04 -26.17 6.62
CA GLY A 232 -3.73 -26.06 5.20
C GLY A 232 -2.68 -24.98 4.93
N THR A 233 -2.85 -23.79 5.51
CA THR A 233 -1.86 -22.70 5.39
C THR A 233 -0.52 -23.12 5.96
N TYR A 234 -0.49 -23.64 7.19
CA TYR A 234 0.76 -24.08 7.81
C TYR A 234 1.46 -25.13 6.93
N MET A 235 0.75 -26.15 6.47
CA MET A 235 1.33 -27.23 5.65
C MET A 235 1.83 -26.75 4.29
N ALA A 236 1.12 -25.83 3.64
CA ALA A 236 1.45 -25.35 2.31
C ALA A 236 2.80 -24.62 2.28
N PHE A 237 3.11 -23.87 3.34
CA PHE A 237 4.26 -22.97 3.37
C PHE A 237 5.41 -23.49 4.24
N ARG A 238 5.14 -23.96 5.46
CA ARG A 238 6.19 -24.45 6.37
C ARG A 238 6.97 -25.61 5.78
N ASN A 239 6.28 -26.58 5.16
CA ASN A 239 6.95 -27.75 4.58
C ASN A 239 7.85 -27.39 3.40
N ALA A 240 7.49 -26.36 2.64
CA ALA A 240 8.35 -25.87 1.57
C ALA A 240 9.63 -25.26 2.16
N ARG A 241 9.53 -24.39 3.17
CA ARG A 241 10.68 -23.74 3.82
C ARG A 241 11.59 -24.71 4.56
N ALA A 242 11.05 -25.80 5.13
CA ALA A 242 11.84 -26.80 5.85
C ALA A 242 12.67 -27.72 4.93
N HIS A 243 12.30 -27.86 3.66
CA HIS A 243 12.84 -28.91 2.79
C HIS A 243 13.40 -28.41 1.45
N ARG A 244 13.22 -27.13 1.10
CA ARG A 244 13.66 -26.58 -0.19
C ARG A 244 14.21 -25.17 0.02
N GLU A 245 15.46 -24.95 -0.42
CA GLU A 245 15.92 -23.60 -0.77
C GLU A 245 15.15 -23.20 -2.02
N LYS A 246 14.23 -22.24 -1.88
CA LYS A 246 13.49 -21.69 -3.01
C LYS A 246 13.90 -20.25 -3.24
N ASP A 247 14.12 -19.94 -4.50
CA ASP A 247 14.17 -18.57 -5.00
C ASP A 247 12.71 -18.06 -5.10
N GLU A 248 12.08 -17.82 -3.95
CA GLU A 248 10.69 -17.38 -3.87
C GLU A 248 10.57 -15.89 -4.17
N ASN A 249 9.59 -15.55 -5.02
CA ASN A 249 9.27 -14.16 -5.33
C ASN A 249 8.92 -13.39 -4.05
N LEU A 250 9.52 -12.21 -3.86
CA LEU A 250 9.26 -11.31 -2.73
C LEU A 250 7.75 -11.06 -2.52
N LEU A 251 6.97 -10.91 -3.60
CA LEU A 251 5.51 -10.75 -3.50
C LEU A 251 4.82 -11.96 -2.86
N HIS A 252 5.35 -13.17 -3.05
CA HIS A 252 4.83 -14.37 -2.40
C HIS A 252 5.13 -14.35 -0.90
N GLN A 253 6.34 -13.94 -0.53
CA GLN A 253 6.74 -13.84 0.87
C GLN A 253 5.90 -12.81 1.63
N TYR A 254 5.58 -11.66 1.03
CA TYR A 254 4.68 -10.66 1.65
C TYR A 254 3.29 -11.25 1.92
N ARG A 255 2.72 -11.97 0.95
CA ARG A 255 1.42 -12.65 1.13
C ARG A 255 1.50 -13.74 2.18
N GLU A 256 2.58 -14.50 2.20
CA GLU A 256 2.81 -15.52 3.21
C GLU A 256 2.91 -14.93 4.62
N PHE A 257 3.57 -13.78 4.78
CA PHE A 257 3.65 -13.10 6.07
C PHE A 257 2.26 -12.76 6.61
N LEU A 258 1.37 -12.26 5.75
CA LEU A 258 -0.02 -12.00 6.12
C LEU A 258 -0.80 -13.27 6.46
N LEU A 259 -0.52 -14.38 5.77
CA LEU A 259 -1.15 -15.67 6.06
C LEU A 259 -0.69 -16.25 7.39
N ILE A 260 0.61 -16.19 7.71
CA ILE A 260 1.08 -16.62 9.04
C ILE A 260 0.56 -15.69 10.13
N ASN A 261 0.47 -14.38 9.89
CA ASN A 261 -0.18 -13.44 10.81
C ASN A 261 -1.62 -13.85 11.13
N GLU A 262 -2.40 -14.23 10.12
CA GLU A 262 -3.77 -14.73 10.31
C GLU A 262 -3.81 -15.97 11.22
N LEU A 263 -2.83 -16.85 11.12
CA LEU A 263 -2.76 -18.02 12.02
C LEU A 263 -2.51 -17.63 13.48
N TYR A 264 -1.73 -16.56 13.73
CA TYR A 264 -1.57 -16.03 15.10
C TYR A 264 -2.89 -15.48 15.63
N LEU A 265 -3.61 -14.70 14.83
CA LEU A 265 -4.92 -14.16 15.21
C LEU A 265 -5.93 -15.27 15.49
N LEU A 266 -6.02 -16.27 14.62
CA LEU A 266 -6.89 -17.43 14.82
C LEU A 266 -6.51 -18.22 16.09
N GLU A 267 -5.22 -18.41 16.36
CA GLU A 267 -4.79 -19.08 17.59
C GLU A 267 -5.20 -18.26 18.83
N ALA A 268 -5.03 -16.94 18.81
CA ALA A 268 -5.42 -16.07 19.92
C ALA A 268 -6.93 -16.07 20.20
N GLU A 269 -7.75 -16.16 19.15
CA GLU A 269 -9.22 -16.27 19.25
C GLU A 269 -9.70 -17.63 19.75
N ALA A 270 -8.86 -18.68 19.67
CA ALA A 270 -9.28 -20.00 20.08
C ALA A 270 -9.58 -20.02 21.59
N ILE A 271 -10.54 -20.84 22.00
CA ILE A 271 -10.93 -21.10 23.38
C ILE A 271 -10.72 -22.59 23.70
N ASP A 272 -10.67 -22.94 24.98
CA ASP A 272 -10.65 -24.34 25.39
C ASP A 272 -11.97 -25.00 24.98
N ALA A 273 -11.91 -26.19 24.38
CA ALA A 273 -13.09 -26.89 23.89
C ALA A 273 -13.95 -27.53 25.01
N HIS A 274 -13.48 -27.46 26.26
CA HIS A 274 -14.08 -28.10 27.44
C HIS A 274 -14.06 -27.16 28.65
#